data_AF-A0A2N6VR18-F1
#
_entry.id   AF-A0A2N6VR18-F1
#
_cell.length_a   1.000
_cell.length_b   1.000
_cell.length_c   1.000
_cell.angle_alpha   90.00
_cell.angle_beta   90.00
_cell.angle_gamma   90.00
#
_symmetry.space_group_name_H-M   'P 1'
#
loop_
_entity.id
_entity.type
_entity.pdbx_description
1 polymer ?
#
loop_
_entity_poly.entity_id
_entity_poly.type
_entity_poly.pdbx_seq_one_letter_code
_entity_poly.pdbx_strand_id
1 'polypeptide(L)' 'MSEFTEEVERKADLLREKIVEARENDNEFLAEQLVDELRNIELIARDHNLDTSEIRQVIAAETGQLPVVEEES' A
#
# COMPACT_ATOMS: atom_id res chain seq x y z
N MET A 1 16.40 2.44 12.02
CA MET A 1 15.73 2.64 10.71
C MET A 1 16.15 3.98 10.16
N SER A 2 16.00 4.21 8.85
CA SER A 2 16.32 5.51 8.25
C SER A 2 15.10 6.43 8.33
N GLU A 3 15.30 7.76 8.33
CA GLU A 3 14.20 8.74 8.28
C GLU A 3 13.27 8.50 7.09
N PHE A 4 13.83 8.05 5.96
CA PHE A 4 13.06 7.68 4.77
C PHE A 4 12.17 6.45 5.02
N THR A 5 12.68 5.42 5.69
CA THR A 5 11.91 4.21 6.04
C THR A 5 10.72 4.57 6.92
N GLU A 6 10.95 5.37 7.97
CA GLU A 6 9.90 5.80 8.90
C GLU A 6 8.84 6.67 8.21
N GLU A 7 9.24 7.48 7.24
CA GLU A 7 8.30 8.30 6.45
C GLU A 7 7.45 7.44 5.50
N VAL A 8 8.05 6.43 4.85
CA VAL A 8 7.34 5.47 3.99
C VAL A 8 6.29 4.70 4.81
N GLU A 9 6.68 4.15 5.96
CA GLU A 9 5.79 3.40 6.86
C GLU A 9 4.63 4.29 7.31
N ARG A 10 4.92 5.49 7.81
CA ARG A 10 3.88 6.43 8.27
C ARG A 10 2.90 6.80 7.17
N LYS A 11 3.38 7.04 5.94
CA LYS A 11 2.50 7.34 4.80
C LYS A 11 1.66 6.13 4.40
N ALA A 12 2.24 4.93 4.38
CA ALA A 12 1.51 3.71 4.08
C ALA A 12 0.37 3.49 5.09
N ASP A 13 0.64 3.66 6.38
CA ASP A 13 -0.37 3.54 7.45
C ASP A 13 -1.48 4.59 7.30
N LEU A 14 -1.13 5.85 7.04
CA LEU A 14 -2.12 6.89 6.80
C LEU A 14 -3.02 6.59 5.58
N LEU A 15 -2.46 6.06 4.50
CA LEU A 15 -3.24 5.69 3.32
C LEU A 15 -4.16 4.50 3.61
N ARG A 16 -3.69 3.49 4.36
CA ARG A 16 -4.52 2.36 4.80
C ARG A 16 -5.74 2.83 5.58
N GLU A 17 -5.55 3.72 6.55
CA GLU A 17 -6.65 4.30 7.34
C GLU A 17 -7.67 5.03 6.45
N LYS A 18 -7.19 5.85 5.52
CA LYS A 18 -8.05 6.60 4.60
C LYS A 18 -8.80 5.71 3.61
N ILE A 19 -8.20 4.61 3.17
CA ILE A 19 -8.87 3.63 2.31
C ILE A 19 -10.06 3.04 3.06
N VAL A 20 -9.85 2.59 4.29
CA VAL A 20 -10.93 2.06 5.15
C VAL A 20 -12.02 3.10 5.33
N GLU A 21 -11.67 4.34 5.69
CA GLU A 21 -12.65 5.43 5.84
C GLU A 21 -13.43 5.69 4.54
N ALA A 22 -12.76 5.72 3.38
CA ALA A 22 -13.43 5.91 2.10
C ALA A 22 -14.40 4.76 1.78
N ARG A 23 -14.04 3.51 2.10
CA ARG A 23 -14.92 2.34 1.95
C ARG A 23 -16.12 2.40 2.87
N GLU A 24 -15.92 2.77 4.14
CA GLU A 24 -17.01 2.91 5.13
C GLU A 24 -18.01 4.01 4.76
N ASN A 25 -17.57 5.01 3.99
CA ASN A 25 -18.41 6.09 3.49
C ASN A 25 -18.96 5.85 2.07
N ASP A 26 -18.87 4.62 1.54
CA ASP A 26 -19.30 4.24 0.18
C ASP A 26 -18.66 5.09 -0.93
N ASN A 27 -17.48 5.67 -0.67
CA ASN A 27 -16.75 6.51 -1.63
C ASN A 27 -15.74 5.67 -2.41
N GLU A 28 -16.26 4.83 -3.31
CA GLU A 28 -15.45 3.89 -4.10
C GLU A 28 -14.37 4.58 -4.93
N PHE A 29 -14.69 5.72 -5.54
CA PHE A 29 -13.72 6.49 -6.35
C PHE A 29 -12.52 6.94 -5.53
N LEU A 30 -12.76 7.48 -4.32
CA LEU A 30 -11.66 7.90 -3.44
C LEU A 30 -10.85 6.70 -2.95
N ALA A 31 -11.50 5.59 -2.61
CA ALA A 31 -10.81 4.38 -2.19
C ALA A 31 -9.87 3.86 -3.29
N GLU A 32 -10.32 3.82 -4.55
CA GLU A 32 -9.48 3.45 -5.69
C GLU A 32 -8.28 4.39 -5.87
N GLN A 33 -8.48 5.71 -5.78
CA GLN A 33 -7.38 6.68 -5.86
C GLN A 33 -6.33 6.49 -4.76
N LEU A 34 -6.77 6.21 -3.53
CA LEU A 34 -5.88 5.98 -2.40
C LEU A 34 -5.10 4.66 -2.53
N VAL A 35 -5.73 3.61 -3.09
CA VAL A 35 -5.06 2.34 -3.39
C VAL A 35 -3.97 2.54 -4.45
N ASP A 36 -4.21 3.34 -5.47
CA ASP A 36 -3.20 3.68 -6.47
C ASP A 36 -2.06 4.54 -5.88
N GLU A 37 -2.36 5.44 -4.95
CA GLU A 37 -1.32 6.15 -4.20
C GLU A 37 -0.47 5.19 -3.35
N LEU A 38 -1.11 4.21 -2.69
CA LEU A 38 -0.42 3.18 -1.92
C LEU A 38 0.48 2.30 -2.79
N ARG A 39 0.06 1.98 -4.03
CA ARG A 39 0.90 1.32 -5.05
C ARG A 39 2.12 2.16 -5.41
N ASN A 40 1.98 3.47 -5.55
CA ASN A 40 3.14 4.32 -5.85
C ASN A 40 4.15 4.32 -4.71
N ILE A 41 3.69 4.31 -3.45
CA ILE A 41 4.57 4.18 -2.29
C ILE A 41 5.26 2.81 -2.27
N GLU A 42 4.54 1.73 -2.57
CA GLU A 42 5.11 0.38 -2.71
C GLU A 42 6.29 0.36 -3.68
N LEU A 43 6.11 0.94 -4.87
CA LEU A 43 7.15 0.99 -5.90
C LEU A 43 8.38 1.77 -5.41
N ILE A 44 8.17 2.95 -4.81
CA ILE A 44 9.26 3.77 -4.28
C ILE A 44 10.01 3.03 -3.15
N ALA A 45 9.29 2.39 -2.25
CA ALA A 45 9.88 1.65 -1.14
C ALA A 45 10.69 0.45 -1.62
N ARG A 46 10.17 -0.29 -2.62
CA ARG A 46 10.85 -1.42 -3.24
C ARG A 46 12.12 -1.02 -3.96
N ASP A 47 12.11 0.09 -4.71
CA ASP A 47 13.29 0.64 -5.40
C ASP A 47 14.41 1.01 -4.41
N HIS A 48 14.05 1.27 -3.16
CA HIS A 48 14.96 1.56 -2.06
C HIS A 48 15.31 0.33 -1.19
N ASN A 49 14.97 -0.89 -1.64
CA ASN A 49 15.18 -2.15 -0.93
C ASN A 49 14.52 -2.22 0.46
N LEU A 50 13.37 -1.55 0.63
CA LEU A 50 12.54 -1.72 1.82
C LEU A 50 11.63 -2.94 1.66
N ASP A 51 11.28 -3.58 2.78
CA ASP A 51 10.27 -4.63 2.77
C ASP A 51 8.89 -4.00 2.55
N THR A 52 8.24 -4.37 1.46
CA THR A 52 6.90 -3.88 1.08
C THR A 52 5.83 -4.97 1.18
N SER A 53 6.13 -6.10 1.82
CA SER A 53 5.24 -7.25 1.88
C SER A 53 3.85 -6.93 2.44
N GLU A 54 3.78 -6.14 3.51
CA GLU A 54 2.50 -5.70 4.08
C GLU A 54 1.75 -4.73 3.16
N ILE A 55 2.45 -3.84 2.46
CA ILE A 55 1.84 -2.89 1.52
C ILE A 55 1.19 -3.67 0.36
N ARG A 56 1.91 -4.67 -0.18
CA ARG A 56 1.38 -5.56 -1.23
C ARG A 56 0.16 -6.36 -0.78
N GLN A 57 0.15 -6.84 0.46
CA GLN A 57 -1.01 -7.56 1.02
C GLN A 57 -2.26 -6.68 1.07
N VAL A 58 -2.13 -5.41 1.47
CA VAL A 58 -3.26 -4.46 1.47
C VAL A 58 -3.74 -4.20 0.04
N ILE A 59 -2.84 -3.89 -0.88
CA ILE A 59 -3.20 -3.63 -2.29
C ILE A 59 -3.94 -4.84 -2.89
N ALA A 60 -3.47 -6.05 -2.62
CA ALA A 60 -4.08 -7.30 -3.05
C ALA A 60 -5.53 -7.44 -2.51
N ALA A 61 -5.70 -7.21 -1.20
CA ALA A 61 -7.02 -7.25 -0.57
C ALA A 61 -7.99 -6.22 -1.17
N GLU A 62 -7.52 -5.00 -1.43
CA GLU A 62 -8.35 -3.90 -1.96
C GLU A 62 -8.73 -4.03 -3.43
N THR A 63 -7.91 -4.74 -4.21
CA THR A 63 -8.11 -4.86 -5.67
C THR A 63 -8.63 -6.24 -6.09
N GLY A 64 -8.81 -7.15 -5.13
CA GLY A 64 -9.13 -8.55 -5.41
C GLY A 64 -8.03 -9.29 -6.18
N GLN A 65 -6.83 -8.71 -6.26
CA GLN A 65 -5.67 -9.35 -6.86
C GLN A 65 -5.10 -10.37 -5.86
N LEU A 66 -4.72 -11.56 -6.32
CA LEU A 66 -3.96 -12.49 -5.48
C LEU A 66 -2.56 -11.88 -5.25
N PRO A 67 -2.04 -11.84 -4.02
CA PRO A 67 -0.68 -11.39 -3.79
C PRO A 67 0.27 -12.28 -4.58
N VAL A 68 1.03 -11.68 -5.49
CA VAL A 68 2.08 -12.39 -6.23
C VAL A 68 3.17 -12.72 -5.23
N VAL A 69 3.24 -13.98 -4.82
CA VAL A 69 4.37 -14.52 -4.07
C VAL A 69 5.50 -14.68 -5.07
N GLU A 70 6.56 -13.87 -4.97
CA GLU A 70 7.76 -14.12 -5.75
C GLU A 70 8.39 -15.42 -5.23
N GLU A 71 8.31 -16.49 -6.02
CA GLU A 71 9.10 -17.70 -5.79
C GLU A 71 10.57 -17.35 -6.02
N GLU A 72 11.33 -17.18 -4.94
CA GLU A 72 12.79 -17.05 -5.02
C GLU A 72 13.35 -18.25 -5.80
N SER A 73 13.92 -17.97 -6.98
CA SER A 73 14.60 -18.95 -7.86
C SER A 73 16.10 -18.95 -7.64
#